data_AF-D5BGB9-F1
#
_entry.id   AF-D5BGB9-F1
#
_cell.length_a   1.000
_cell.length_b   1.000
_cell.length_c   1.000
_cell.angle_alpha   90.00
_cell.angle_beta   90.00
_cell.angle_gamma   90.00
#
_symmetry.space_group_name_H-M   'P 1'
#
loop_
_entity.id
_entity.type
_entity.pdbx_description
1 polymer ?
#
loop_
_entity_poly.entity_id
_entity_poly.type
_entity_poly.pdbx_seq_one_letter_code
_entity_poly.pdbx_strand_id
1 'polypeptide(L)'
;MEITLKDSLKSILLGLLAALSIYVCILLQLPAWVLFIGWSTYALFCTSKTTTLISFLEETAGMLLAYFINIFAIYLNTYTPEFGVLLSVFGIVTLLYWVTKLKLFNNLITYFLGMTAWFSYPSDSLNNLPMLMLSLGLGIGFGYAYTLFDRLISNYKYNGK
;
A
#
# COMPACT_ATOMS: atom_id res chain seq x y z
N MET A 1 -23.13 3.47 23.41
CA MET A 1 -22.94 2.77 22.11
C MET A 1 -23.05 1.29 22.41
N GLU A 2 -24.12 0.63 21.98
CA GLU A 2 -24.28 -0.82 22.16
C GLU A 2 -23.54 -1.56 21.04
N ILE A 3 -22.70 -2.52 21.40
CA ILE A 3 -22.01 -3.40 20.45
C ILE A 3 -22.99 -4.47 20.01
N THR A 4 -23.26 -4.57 18.71
CA THR A 4 -24.18 -5.58 18.19
C THR A 4 -23.46 -6.90 17.92
N LEU A 5 -24.22 -8.01 17.85
CA LEU A 5 -23.69 -9.32 17.44
C LEU A 5 -22.99 -9.23 16.07
N LYS A 6 -23.50 -8.40 15.15
CA LYS A 6 -22.89 -8.18 13.84
C LYS A 6 -21.51 -7.53 13.97
N ASP A 7 -21.34 -6.56 14.86
CA ASP A 7 -20.05 -5.92 15.12
C ASP A 7 -19.05 -6.91 15.72
N SER A 8 -19.50 -7.78 16.63
CA SER A 8 -18.68 -8.88 17.14
C SER A 8 -18.20 -9.82 16.04
N LEU A 9 -19.09 -10.26 15.13
CA LEU A 9 -18.72 -11.12 14.00
C LEU A 9 -17.72 -10.44 13.05
N LYS A 10 -17.94 -9.16 12.73
CA LYS A 10 -17.01 -8.37 11.89
C LYS A 10 -15.63 -8.26 12.53
N SER A 11 -15.55 -8.08 13.85
CA SER A 11 -14.28 -8.00 14.56
C SER A 11 -13.50 -9.32 14.54
N ILE A 12 -14.19 -10.44 14.75
CA ILE A 12 -13.57 -11.79 14.69
C ILE A 12 -13.07 -12.07 13.28
N LEU A 13 -13.88 -11.77 12.26
CA LEU A 13 -13.51 -11.91 10.86
C LEU A 13 -12.27 -11.07 10.51
N LEU A 14 -12.22 -9.81 10.93
CA LEU A 14 -11.07 -8.94 10.70
C LEU A 14 -9.80 -9.55 11.31
N GLY A 15 -9.88 -10.00 12.56
CA GLY A 15 -8.77 -10.67 13.25
C GLY A 15 -8.30 -11.94 12.55
N LEU A 16 -9.24 -12.78 12.09
CA LEU A 16 -8.92 -14.01 11.34
C LEU A 16 -8.23 -13.71 10.02
N LEU A 17 -8.73 -12.74 9.24
CA LEU A 17 -8.10 -12.35 7.97
C LEU A 17 -6.72 -11.72 8.18
N ALA A 18 -6.56 -10.90 9.22
CA ALA A 18 -5.26 -10.34 9.58
C ALA A 18 -4.26 -11.44 9.94
N ALA A 19 -4.64 -12.40 10.79
CA ALA A 19 -3.80 -13.54 11.14
C ALA A 19 -3.43 -14.39 9.91
N LEU A 20 -4.41 -14.66 9.04
CA LEU A 20 -4.19 -15.39 7.79
C LEU A 20 -3.23 -14.66 6.86
N SER A 21 -3.35 -13.33 6.73
CA SER A 21 -2.47 -12.53 5.88
C SER A 21 -1.01 -12.56 6.34
N ILE A 22 -0.78 -12.51 7.66
CA ILE A 22 0.56 -12.65 8.25
C ILE A 22 1.10 -14.06 7.99
N TYR A 23 0.27 -15.10 8.18
CA TYR A 23 0.68 -16.48 7.89
C TYR A 23 1.10 -16.66 6.43
N VAL A 24 0.35 -16.09 5.47
CA VAL A 24 0.72 -16.09 4.04
C VAL A 24 2.05 -15.36 3.83
N CYS A 25 2.27 -14.21 4.48
CA CYS A 25 3.56 -13.52 4.40
C CYS A 25 4.72 -14.37 4.92
N ILE A 26 4.52 -15.10 6.02
CA ILE A 26 5.55 -16.00 6.57
C ILE A 26 5.88 -17.11 5.58
N LEU A 27 4.85 -17.75 5.00
CA LEU A 27 5.04 -18.85 4.02
C LEU A 27 5.79 -18.40 2.77
N LEU A 28 5.49 -17.19 2.28
CA LEU A 28 6.08 -16.63 1.06
C LEU A 28 7.31 -15.74 1.32
N GLN A 29 7.73 -15.61 2.59
CA GLN A 29 8.82 -14.73 3.03
C GLN A 29 8.64 -13.27 2.60
N LEU A 30 7.39 -12.79 2.61
CA LEU A 30 7.04 -11.43 2.21
C LEU A 30 7.04 -10.47 3.39
N PRO A 31 7.35 -9.18 3.17
CA PRO A 31 7.25 -8.17 4.20
C PRO A 31 5.78 -7.87 4.53
N ALA A 32 5.31 -8.38 5.68
CA ALA A 32 3.91 -8.22 6.11
C ALA A 32 3.47 -6.76 6.26
N TRP A 33 4.39 -5.86 6.59
CA TRP A 33 4.10 -4.44 6.71
C TRP A 33 3.74 -3.79 5.36
N VAL A 34 4.31 -4.27 4.25
CA VAL A 34 3.92 -3.83 2.89
C VAL A 34 2.53 -4.35 2.53
N LEU A 35 2.20 -5.57 2.96
CA LEU A 35 0.84 -6.10 2.83
C LEU A 35 -0.16 -5.19 3.55
N PHE A 36 0.13 -4.75 4.77
CA PHE A 36 -0.75 -3.84 5.50
C PHE A 36 -0.87 -2.45 4.86
N ILE A 37 0.18 -1.97 4.17
CA ILE A 37 0.07 -0.77 3.31
C ILE A 37 -0.97 -1.01 2.21
N GLY A 38 -0.85 -2.11 1.45
CA GLY A 38 -1.80 -2.44 0.38
C GLY A 38 -3.23 -2.63 0.88
N TRP A 39 -3.42 -3.26 2.05
CA TRP A 39 -4.74 -3.39 2.69
C TRP A 39 -5.30 -2.01 3.04
N SER A 40 -4.50 -1.15 3.67
CA SER A 40 -4.92 0.21 4.06
C SER A 40 -5.29 1.05 2.84
N THR A 41 -4.48 0.98 1.78
CA THR A 41 -4.77 1.63 0.49
C THR A 41 -6.09 1.15 -0.09
N TYR A 42 -6.36 -0.16 -0.03
CA TYR A 42 -7.65 -0.68 -0.46
C TYR A 42 -8.82 -0.10 0.35
N ALA A 43 -8.70 -0.09 1.69
CA ALA A 43 -9.75 0.41 2.56
C ALA A 43 -10.04 1.90 2.35
N LEU A 44 -9.04 2.70 2.00
CA LEU A 44 -9.15 4.15 1.88
C LEU A 44 -9.54 4.63 0.48
N PHE A 45 -9.03 3.98 -0.58
CA PHE A 45 -9.06 4.56 -1.93
C PHE A 45 -9.73 3.66 -3.00
N CYS A 46 -9.87 2.35 -2.74
CA CYS A 46 -10.29 1.38 -3.75
C CYS A 46 -11.80 1.17 -3.82
N THR A 47 -12.53 2.15 -4.35
CA THR A 47 -14.00 2.08 -4.51
C THR A 47 -14.46 1.27 -5.72
N SER A 48 -13.64 1.19 -6.76
CA SER A 48 -13.89 0.49 -8.02
C SER A 48 -12.66 -0.29 -8.49
N LYS A 49 -12.85 -1.24 -9.43
CA LYS A 49 -11.73 -1.98 -10.04
C LYS A 49 -10.69 -1.04 -10.66
N THR A 50 -11.15 0.03 -11.30
CA THR A 50 -10.29 1.04 -11.93
C THR A 50 -9.44 1.76 -10.89
N THR A 51 -10.05 2.27 -9.80
CA THR A 51 -9.30 2.93 -8.72
C THR A 51 -8.36 1.97 -7.99
N THR A 52 -8.69 0.68 -7.91
CA THR A 52 -7.79 -0.34 -7.36
C THR A 52 -6.54 -0.52 -8.20
N LEU A 53 -6.71 -0.69 -9.52
CA LEU A 53 -5.58 -0.82 -10.43
C LEU A 53 -4.72 0.45 -10.42
N ILE A 54 -5.36 1.62 -10.44
CA ILE A 54 -4.66 2.91 -10.37
C ILE A 54 -3.87 3.03 -9.07
N SER A 55 -4.48 2.77 -7.91
CA SER A 55 -3.79 2.90 -6.61
C SER A 55 -2.57 1.97 -6.54
N PHE A 56 -2.69 0.74 -7.04
CA PHE A 56 -1.57 -0.20 -7.12
C PHE A 56 -0.44 0.31 -8.03
N LEU A 57 -0.79 0.91 -9.18
CA LEU A 57 0.18 1.50 -10.10
C LEU A 57 0.86 2.74 -9.50
N GLU A 58 0.11 3.59 -8.79
CA GLU A 58 0.67 4.76 -8.10
C GLU A 58 1.63 4.36 -6.97
N GLU A 59 1.29 3.33 -6.18
CA GLU A 59 2.20 2.78 -5.15
C GLU A 59 3.45 2.18 -5.78
N THR A 60 3.29 1.39 -6.85
CA THR A 60 4.43 0.81 -7.58
C THR A 60 5.32 1.90 -8.18
N ALA A 61 4.71 2.95 -8.75
CA ALA A 61 5.43 4.10 -9.24
C ALA A 61 6.11 4.87 -8.10
N GLY A 62 5.49 4.99 -6.93
CA GLY A 62 6.11 5.52 -5.72
C GLY A 62 7.38 4.77 -5.32
N MET A 63 7.36 3.43 -5.37
CA MET A 63 8.56 2.63 -5.12
C MET A 63 9.68 2.94 -6.13
N LEU A 64 9.34 3.06 -7.41
CA LEU A 64 10.30 3.44 -8.45
C LEU A 64 10.85 4.86 -8.25
N LEU A 65 10.02 5.81 -7.84
CA LEU A 65 10.45 7.17 -7.53
C LEU A 65 11.43 7.18 -6.36
N ALA A 66 11.19 6.40 -5.30
CA ALA A 66 12.12 6.24 -4.18
C ALA A 66 13.46 5.64 -4.62
N TYR A 67 13.43 4.62 -5.49
CA TYR A 67 14.64 4.08 -6.10
C TYR A 67 15.43 5.15 -6.87
N PHE A 68 14.76 5.98 -7.68
CA PHE A 68 15.42 7.09 -8.39
C PHE A 68 15.95 8.17 -7.44
N ILE A 69 15.25 8.47 -6.35
CA ILE A 69 15.75 9.37 -5.30
C ILE A 69 17.11 8.88 -4.80
N ASN A 70 17.26 7.59 -4.54
CA ASN A 70 18.53 7.02 -4.07
C ASN A 70 19.63 7.11 -5.12
N ILE A 71 19.33 6.85 -6.40
CA ILE A 71 20.31 7.03 -7.50
C ILE A 71 20.77 8.49 -7.59
N PHE A 72 19.84 9.44 -7.65
CA PHE A 72 20.18 10.85 -7.76
C PHE A 72 20.91 11.35 -6.52
N ALA A 73 20.58 10.82 -5.33
CA ALA A 73 21.27 11.18 -4.10
C ALA A 73 22.74 10.77 -4.14
N ILE A 74 23.05 9.56 -4.62
CA ILE A 74 24.43 9.11 -4.81
C ILE A 74 25.17 10.05 -5.77
N TYR A 75 24.55 10.43 -6.88
CA TYR A 75 25.14 11.36 -7.83
C TYR A 75 25.39 12.75 -7.21
N LEU A 76 24.38 13.34 -6.57
CA LEU A 76 24.44 14.68 -5.98
C LEU A 76 25.39 14.76 -4.78
N ASN A 77 25.53 13.69 -4.01
CA ASN A 77 26.50 13.61 -2.91
C ASN A 77 27.96 13.77 -3.37
N THR A 78 28.24 13.58 -4.67
CA THR A 78 29.56 13.87 -5.26
C THR A 78 29.89 15.38 -5.26
N TYR A 79 28.87 16.24 -5.30
CA TYR A 79 29.02 17.70 -5.36
C TYR A 79 28.65 18.39 -4.05
N THR A 80 27.61 17.91 -3.38
CA THR A 80 27.10 18.44 -2.11
C THR A 80 26.93 17.29 -1.13
N PRO A 81 28.02 16.87 -0.44
CA PRO A 81 27.93 15.86 0.60
C PRO A 81 26.86 16.25 1.62
N GLU A 82 26.13 15.27 2.15
CA GLU A 82 25.02 15.44 3.13
C GLU A 82 23.68 15.94 2.55
N PHE A 83 23.68 16.68 1.44
CA PHE A 83 22.44 17.23 0.86
C PHE A 83 21.86 16.43 -0.31
N GLY A 84 22.56 15.41 -0.82
CA GLY A 84 22.14 14.69 -2.02
C GLY A 84 20.75 14.07 -1.92
N VAL A 85 20.39 13.47 -0.77
CA VAL A 85 19.04 12.92 -0.54
C VAL A 85 18.00 14.02 -0.50
N LEU A 86 18.25 15.11 0.23
CA LEU A 86 17.32 16.23 0.37
C LEU A 86 16.98 16.87 -0.98
N LEU A 87 18.02 17.12 -1.79
CA LEU A 87 17.87 17.69 -3.14
C LEU A 87 17.14 16.74 -4.10
N SER A 88 17.43 15.44 -4.03
CA SER A 88 16.75 14.42 -4.84
C SER A 88 15.27 14.31 -4.50
N VAL A 89 14.93 14.25 -3.20
CA VAL A 89 13.53 14.25 -2.75
C VAL A 89 12.84 15.54 -3.19
N PHE A 90 13.45 16.70 -2.99
CA PHE A 90 12.89 17.98 -3.42
C PHE A 90 12.57 17.99 -4.91
N GLY A 91 13.52 17.60 -5.76
CA GLY A 91 13.34 17.57 -7.20
C GLY A 91 12.24 16.59 -7.63
N ILE A 92 12.32 15.34 -7.17
CA ILE A 92 11.38 14.29 -7.59
C ILE A 92 9.96 14.57 -7.07
N VAL A 93 9.80 14.98 -5.82
CA VAL A 93 8.47 15.26 -5.25
C VAL A 93 7.85 16.51 -5.90
N THR A 94 8.67 17.50 -6.26
CA THR A 94 8.19 18.66 -7.05
C THR A 94 7.65 18.22 -8.41
N LEU A 95 8.33 17.31 -9.10
CA LEU A 95 7.85 16.76 -10.37
C LEU A 95 6.59 15.89 -10.17
N LEU A 96 6.56 15.08 -9.11
CA LEU A 96 5.41 14.24 -8.76
C LEU A 96 4.15 15.08 -8.55
N TYR A 97 4.26 16.25 -7.92
CA TYR A 97 3.12 17.16 -7.76
C TYR A 97 2.43 17.47 -9.09
N TRP A 98 3.21 17.69 -10.16
CA TRP A 98 2.64 17.93 -11.49
C TRP A 98 2.00 16.67 -12.09
N VAL A 99 2.56 15.49 -11.84
CA VAL A 99 1.94 14.20 -12.21
C VAL A 99 0.56 14.07 -11.54
N THR A 100 0.42 14.50 -10.28
CA THR A 100 -0.87 14.42 -9.59
C THR A 100 -1.97 15.32 -10.16
N LYS A 101 -1.67 16.18 -11.14
CA LYS A 101 -2.66 16.96 -11.88
C LYS A 101 -3.32 16.18 -13.03
N LEU A 102 -2.81 14.99 -13.35
CA LEU A 102 -3.42 14.10 -14.33
C LEU A 102 -4.78 13.59 -13.83
N LYS A 103 -5.68 13.19 -14.73
CA LYS A 103 -7.02 12.73 -14.33
C LYS A 103 -7.04 11.38 -13.60
N LEU A 104 -6.11 10.49 -13.96
CA LEU A 104 -6.09 9.11 -13.46
C LEU A 104 -5.09 8.91 -12.32
N PHE A 105 -3.93 9.56 -12.37
CA PHE A 105 -2.81 9.34 -11.45
C PHE A 105 -2.66 10.53 -10.49
N ASN A 106 -3.68 10.78 -9.67
CA ASN A 106 -3.80 12.00 -8.89
C ASN A 106 -3.71 11.81 -7.38
N ASN A 107 -3.57 10.59 -6.89
CA ASN A 107 -3.54 10.37 -5.46
C ASN A 107 -2.11 10.46 -4.92
N LEU A 108 -1.76 11.64 -4.41
CA LEU A 108 -0.43 11.85 -3.84
C LEU A 108 -0.10 10.88 -2.69
N ILE A 109 -1.10 10.45 -1.91
CA ILE A 109 -0.90 9.59 -0.74
C ILE A 109 -0.44 8.18 -1.17
N THR A 110 -0.99 7.61 -2.24
CA THR A 110 -0.61 6.27 -2.73
C THR A 110 0.84 6.25 -3.21
N TYR A 111 1.30 7.29 -3.91
CA TYR A 111 2.71 7.45 -4.24
C TYR A 111 3.61 7.48 -3.00
N PHE A 112 3.23 8.22 -1.96
CA PHE A 112 3.99 8.26 -0.72
C PHE A 112 4.02 6.92 0.01
N LEU A 113 2.90 6.19 0.04
CA LEU A 113 2.86 4.84 0.61
C LEU A 113 3.81 3.89 -0.12
N GLY A 114 3.88 3.98 -1.45
CA GLY A 114 4.87 3.30 -2.28
C GLY A 114 6.32 3.68 -1.95
N MET A 115 6.61 4.98 -1.83
CA MET A 115 7.93 5.47 -1.44
C MET A 115 8.33 4.98 -0.04
N THR A 116 7.42 5.03 0.94
CA THR A 116 7.63 4.49 2.28
C THR A 116 7.90 2.99 2.25
N ALA A 117 7.21 2.26 1.36
CA ALA A 117 7.41 0.84 1.15
C ALA A 117 8.78 0.49 0.54
N TRP A 118 9.36 1.39 -0.25
CA TRP A 118 10.72 1.20 -0.73
C TRP A 118 11.76 1.57 0.34
N PHE A 119 11.68 2.79 0.90
CA PHE A 119 12.68 3.30 1.83
C PHE A 119 12.80 2.51 3.14
N SER A 120 11.73 1.84 3.56
CA SER A 120 11.77 1.01 4.78
C SER A 120 12.32 -0.39 4.52
N TYR A 121 12.51 -0.78 3.25
CA TYR A 121 13.07 -2.07 2.91
C TYR A 121 14.62 -2.02 3.02
N PRO A 122 15.29 -2.98 3.68
CA PRO A 122 16.72 -2.87 3.99
C PRO A 122 17.68 -2.88 2.79
N SER A 123 17.19 -3.15 1.58
CA SER A 123 18.02 -3.31 0.39
C SER A 123 17.46 -2.52 -0.79
N ASP A 124 18.28 -1.63 -1.34
CA ASP A 124 17.95 -0.78 -2.50
C ASP A 124 18.07 -1.50 -3.86
N SER A 125 18.04 -2.83 -3.88
CA SER A 125 18.09 -3.59 -5.13
C SER A 125 16.73 -3.60 -5.83
N LEU A 126 16.70 -3.21 -7.11
CA LEU A 126 15.52 -3.32 -7.98
C LEU A 126 14.95 -4.76 -8.04
N ASN A 127 15.76 -5.77 -7.75
CA ASN A 127 15.31 -7.16 -7.67
C ASN A 127 14.28 -7.40 -6.55
N ASN A 128 14.18 -6.50 -5.57
CA ASN A 128 13.19 -6.57 -4.50
C ASN A 128 11.82 -6.05 -4.93
N LEU A 129 11.74 -5.27 -6.02
CA LEU A 129 10.50 -4.65 -6.48
C LEU A 129 9.38 -5.67 -6.73
N PRO A 130 9.58 -6.80 -7.44
CA PRO A 130 8.52 -7.78 -7.65
C PRO A 130 7.96 -8.36 -6.35
N MET A 131 8.83 -8.56 -5.34
CA MET A 131 8.43 -9.06 -4.04
C MET A 131 7.58 -8.03 -3.26
N LEU A 132 7.97 -6.76 -3.31
CA LEU A 132 7.20 -5.66 -2.70
C LEU A 132 5.84 -5.48 -3.39
N MET A 133 5.82 -5.52 -4.72
CA MET A 133 4.59 -5.49 -5.52
C MET A 133 3.67 -6.67 -5.20
N LEU A 134 4.22 -7.87 -5.03
CA LEU A 134 3.44 -9.05 -4.63
C LEU A 134 2.84 -8.86 -3.24
N SER A 135 3.62 -8.34 -2.28
CA SER A 135 3.13 -8.06 -0.93
C SER A 135 2.00 -7.02 -0.93
N LEU A 136 2.17 -5.91 -1.67
CA LEU A 136 1.11 -4.90 -1.87
C LEU A 136 -0.16 -5.52 -2.49
N GLY A 137 0.01 -6.29 -3.55
CA GLY A 137 -1.10 -6.92 -4.27
C GLY A 137 -1.88 -7.89 -3.38
N LEU A 138 -1.20 -8.68 -2.55
CA LEU A 138 -1.84 -9.51 -1.53
C LEU A 138 -2.59 -8.66 -0.51
N GLY A 139 -2.03 -7.54 -0.08
CA GLY A 139 -2.69 -6.59 0.82
C GLY A 139 -4.00 -6.07 0.28
N ILE A 140 -3.99 -5.62 -0.97
CA ILE A 140 -5.18 -5.21 -1.71
C ILE A 140 -6.19 -6.38 -1.79
N GLY A 141 -5.72 -7.59 -2.07
CA GLY A 141 -6.54 -8.79 -2.11
C GLY A 141 -7.22 -9.11 -0.77
N PHE A 142 -6.51 -9.02 0.35
CA PHE A 142 -7.07 -9.20 1.68
C PHE A 142 -8.06 -8.10 2.07
N GLY A 143 -7.78 -6.85 1.69
CA GLY A 143 -8.72 -5.74 1.86
C GLY A 143 -10.03 -5.96 1.09
N TYR A 144 -9.92 -6.43 -0.15
CA TYR A 144 -11.08 -6.82 -0.96
C TYR A 144 -11.85 -7.98 -0.31
N ALA A 145 -11.15 -9.03 0.13
CA ALA A 145 -11.77 -10.17 0.79
C ALA A 145 -12.54 -9.75 2.05
N TYR A 146 -11.94 -8.93 2.91
CA TYR A 146 -12.61 -8.38 4.09
C TYR A 146 -13.91 -7.65 3.72
N THR A 147 -13.86 -6.78 2.72
CA THR A 147 -15.03 -6.00 2.27
C THR A 147 -16.13 -6.91 1.71
N LEU A 148 -15.78 -7.98 1.03
CA LEU A 148 -16.73 -8.97 0.53
C LEU A 148 -17.47 -9.66 1.70
N PHE A 149 -16.73 -10.14 2.69
CA PHE A 149 -17.31 -10.81 3.85
C PHE A 149 -18.11 -9.84 4.75
N ASP A 150 -17.64 -8.60 4.91
CA ASP A 150 -18.36 -7.56 5.65
C ASP A 150 -19.76 -7.29 5.05
N ARG A 151 -19.84 -7.22 3.71
CA ARG A 151 -21.12 -7.09 2.99
C ARG A 151 -22.03 -8.30 3.22
N LEU A 152 -21.48 -9.51 3.21
CA LEU A 152 -22.26 -10.74 3.47
C LEU A 152 -22.87 -10.74 4.89
N ILE A 153 -22.08 -10.40 5.91
CA ILE A 153 -22.54 -10.30 7.30
C ILE A 153 -23.59 -9.19 7.46
N SER A 154 -23.37 -8.04 6.80
CA SER A 154 -24.28 -6.91 6.86
C SER A 154 -25.65 -7.24 6.24
N ASN A 155 -25.64 -7.90 5.08
CA ASN A 155 -26.84 -8.31 4.34
C ASN A 155 -27.59 -9.50 4.97
N TYR A 156 -26.96 -10.23 5.90
CA TYR A 156 -27.62 -11.30 6.61
C TYR A 156 -28.77 -10.73 7.48
N LYS A 157 -30.02 -11.01 7.08
CA LYS A 157 -31.20 -10.78 7.93
C LYS A 157 -31.19 -11.87 9.00
N TYR A 158 -31.00 -11.46 10.24
CA TYR A 158 -31.18 -12.35 11.38
C TYR A 158 -32.67 -12.69 11.48
N ASN A 159 -33.08 -13.84 10.94
CA ASN A 159 -34.40 -14.40 11.18
C ASN A 159 -34.40 -15.02 12.58
N GLY A 160 -34.41 -14.18 13.60
CA GLY A 160 -34.67 -14.61 14.97
C GLY A 160 -36.10 -15.12 15.06
N LYS A 161 -36.25 -16.44 15.15
CA LYS A 161 -37.37 -17.06 15.87
C LYS A 161 -36.95 -17.21 17.33
#